data_AF-A0A2E6WPY7-F1
#
_entry.id   AF-A0A2E6WPY7-F1
#
_cell.length_a   1.000
_cell.length_b   1.000
_cell.length_c   1.000
_cell.angle_alpha   90.00
_cell.angle_beta   90.00
_cell.angle_gamma   90.00
#
_symmetry.space_group_name_H-M   'P 1'
#
loop_
_entity.id
_entity.type
_entity.pdbx_description
1 polymer ?
#
loop_
_entity_poly.entity_id
_entity_poly.type
_entity_poly.pdbx_seq_one_letter_code
_entity_poly.pdbx_strand_id
1 'polypeptide(L)'
;MKMNRTILFIFSSLGLLLVNNLYLYWQFFQFNFSDFLSNTIGIALFIEVFALMFLLALYFKQNPIGKYKWYWLIILSIFGSLLFALPFYYWLNTRKQ
;
A
#
# COMPACT_ATOMS: atom_id res chain seq x y z
N MET A 1 -18.58 1.70 10.71
CA MET A 1 -17.60 2.24 11.67
C MET A 1 -16.91 3.45 11.04
N LYS A 2 -17.21 4.68 11.47
CA LYS A 2 -16.53 5.89 10.95
C LYS A 2 -15.11 5.89 11.52
N MET A 3 -14.13 5.50 10.72
CA MET A 3 -12.73 5.49 11.13
C MET A 3 -12.25 6.94 11.33
N ASN A 4 -11.56 7.22 12.43
CA ASN A 4 -11.11 8.58 12.75
C ASN A 4 -10.10 9.05 11.68
N ARG A 5 -10.36 10.22 11.08
CA ARG A 5 -9.54 10.81 10.01
C ARG A 5 -8.08 11.02 10.45
N THR A 6 -7.86 11.36 11.72
CA THR A 6 -6.51 11.52 12.28
C THR A 6 -5.75 10.19 12.31
N ILE A 7 -6.44 9.10 12.66
CA ILE A 7 -5.85 7.75 12.69
C ILE A 7 -5.41 7.35 11.30
N LEU A 8 -6.25 7.54 10.27
CA LEU A 8 -5.89 7.25 8.88
C LEU A 8 -4.62 7.99 8.45
N PHE A 9 -4.54 9.29 8.77
CA PHE A 9 -3.40 10.11 8.41
C PHE A 9 -2.12 9.68 9.14
N ILE A 10 -2.21 9.29 10.42
CA ILE A 10 -1.09 8.76 11.20
C ILE A 10 -0.59 7.45 10.57
N PHE A 11 -1.50 6.50 10.32
CA PHE A 11 -1.13 5.22 9.70
C PHE A 11 -0.52 5.40 8.31
N SER A 12 -1.08 6.30 7.49
CA SER A 12 -0.46 6.59 6.19
C SER A 12 0.93 7.18 6.34
N SER A 13 1.13 8.10 7.29
CA SER A 13 2.43 8.73 7.53
C SER A 13 3.46 7.72 8.02
N LEU A 14 3.08 6.80 8.93
CA LEU A 14 3.95 5.71 9.38
C LEU A 14 4.29 4.74 8.25
N GLY A 15 3.31 4.36 7.42
CA GLY A 15 3.53 3.50 6.27
C GLY A 15 4.49 4.11 5.23
N LEU A 16 4.45 5.43 5.06
CA LEU A 16 5.31 6.16 4.13
C LEU A 16 6.69 6.46 4.72
N LEU A 17 6.77 6.90 5.97
CA LEU A 17 8.02 7.37 6.56
C LEU A 17 8.85 6.25 7.17
N LEU A 18 8.23 5.19 7.67
CA LEU A 18 8.94 4.07 8.29
C LEU A 18 9.08 2.91 7.31
N VAL A 19 7.97 2.26 6.99
CA VAL A 19 8.00 1.00 6.22
C VAL A 19 8.53 1.22 4.82
N ASN A 20 8.04 2.26 4.12
CA ASN A 20 8.50 2.53 2.77
C ASN A 20 9.98 2.97 2.72
N ASN A 21 10.46 3.80 3.64
CA ASN A 21 11.89 4.17 3.67
C ASN A 21 12.81 2.99 3.99
N LEU A 22 12.41 2.11 4.91
CA LEU A 22 13.14 0.86 5.16
C LEU A 22 13.20 -0.02 3.91
N TYR A 23 12.08 -0.16 3.21
CA TYR A 23 12.03 -0.89 1.95
C TYR A 23 12.92 -0.26 0.88
N LEU A 24 12.86 1.06 0.69
CA LEU A 24 13.69 1.77 -0.29
C LEU A 24 15.18 1.65 0.05
N TYR A 25 15.55 1.79 1.33
CA TYR A 25 16.94 1.59 1.76
C TYR A 25 17.43 0.17 1.43
N TRP A 26 16.65 -0.86 1.79
CA TRP A 26 16.99 -2.23 1.44
C TRP A 26 17.08 -2.42 -0.09
N GLN A 27 16.11 -1.91 -0.85
CA GLN A 27 16.03 -2.02 -2.30
C GLN A 27 17.24 -1.41 -3.02
N PHE A 28 17.74 -0.26 -2.56
CA PHE A 28 18.84 0.44 -3.22
C PHE A 28 20.23 0.04 -2.73
N PHE A 29 20.37 -0.37 -1.46
CA PHE A 29 21.70 -0.59 -0.87
C PHE A 29 22.00 -2.06 -0.54
N GLN A 30 20.98 -2.92 -0.43
CA GLN A 30 21.14 -4.31 0.05
C GLN A 30 20.54 -5.36 -0.87
N PHE A 31 19.66 -4.97 -1.80
CA PHE A 31 18.96 -5.91 -2.66
C PHE A 31 19.88 -6.59 -3.65
N ASN A 32 19.82 -7.92 -3.67
CA ASN A 32 20.42 -8.76 -4.69
C ASN A 32 19.34 -9.69 -5.27
N PHE A 33 19.20 -9.67 -6.58
CA PHE A 33 18.17 -10.44 -7.29
C PHE A 33 18.37 -11.95 -7.15
N SER A 34 19.62 -12.42 -7.15
CA SER A 34 19.95 -13.85 -6.98
C SER A 34 19.52 -14.35 -5.60
N ASP A 35 19.84 -13.58 -4.56
CA ASP A 35 19.51 -13.92 -3.17
C ASP A 35 17.99 -13.92 -2.96
N PHE A 36 17.28 -12.96 -3.56
CA PHE A 36 15.82 -12.91 -3.53
C PHE A 36 15.18 -14.15 -4.19
N LEU A 37 15.66 -14.56 -5.37
CA LEU A 37 15.13 -15.74 -6.06
C LEU A 37 15.41 -17.05 -5.32
N SER A 38 16.46 -17.10 -4.52
CA SER A 38 16.73 -18.25 -3.65
C SER A 38 15.87 -18.28 -2.37
N ASN A 39 15.17 -17.19 -2.07
CA ASN A 39 14.38 -17.04 -0.86
C ASN A 39 12.89 -17.28 -1.14
N THR A 40 12.44 -18.52 -0.95
CA THR A 40 11.05 -18.94 -1.16
C THR A 40 10.04 -18.11 -0.37
N ILE A 41 10.36 -17.73 0.87
CA ILE A 41 9.48 -16.92 1.72
C ILE A 41 9.37 -15.49 1.15
N GLY A 42 10.48 -14.91 0.74
CA GLY A 42 10.53 -13.59 0.11
C GLY A 42 9.66 -13.53 -1.15
N ILE A 43 9.74 -14.54 -2.00
CA ILE A 43 8.92 -14.66 -3.21
C ILE A 43 7.44 -14.79 -2.85
N ALA A 44 7.10 -15.66 -1.89
CA ALA A 44 5.71 -15.87 -1.48
C ALA A 44 5.08 -14.57 -0.96
N LEU A 45 5.77 -13.85 -0.06
CA LEU A 45 5.31 -12.57 0.49
C LEU A 45 5.22 -11.49 -0.59
N PHE A 46 6.17 -11.46 -1.53
CA PHE A 46 6.12 -10.53 -2.66
C PHE A 46 4.85 -10.76 -3.49
N ILE A 47 4.60 -12.01 -3.91
CA ILE A 47 3.40 -12.36 -4.66
C ILE A 47 2.13 -12.00 -3.86
N GLU A 48 2.10 -12.30 -2.56
CA GLU A 48 0.97 -12.01 -1.69
C GLU A 48 0.66 -10.51 -1.62
N VAL A 49 1.67 -9.65 -1.47
CA VAL A 49 1.48 -8.19 -1.43
C VAL A 49 0.88 -7.67 -2.73
N PHE A 50 1.36 -8.14 -3.89
CA PHE A 50 0.77 -7.76 -5.18
C PHE A 50 -0.65 -8.30 -5.33
N ALA A 51 -0.90 -9.56 -4.95
CA ALA A 51 -2.22 -10.16 -5.00
C ALA A 51 -3.24 -9.40 -4.12
N LEU A 52 -2.85 -9.04 -2.89
CA LEU A 52 -3.67 -8.24 -1.98
C LEU A 52 -3.95 -6.85 -2.53
N MET A 53 -2.96 -6.18 -3.11
CA MET A 53 -3.14 -4.89 -3.77
C MET A 53 -4.20 -4.98 -4.88
N PHE A 54 -4.08 -5.99 -5.76
CA PHE A 54 -5.06 -6.19 -6.83
C PHE A 54 -6.45 -6.55 -6.30
N LEU A 55 -6.54 -7.43 -5.31
CA LEU A 55 -7.80 -7.85 -4.71
C LEU A 55 -8.52 -6.67 -4.07
N LEU A 56 -7.81 -5.84 -3.31
CA LEU A 56 -8.36 -4.62 -2.70
C LEU A 56 -8.77 -3.59 -3.76
N ALA A 57 -7.98 -3.43 -4.82
CA ALA A 57 -8.33 -2.55 -5.93
C ALA A 57 -9.61 -3.02 -6.64
N LEU A 58 -9.76 -4.33 -6.89
CA LEU A 58 -10.99 -4.91 -7.44
C LEU A 58 -12.18 -4.76 -6.49
N TYR A 59 -11.96 -4.93 -5.19
CA TYR A 59 -13.00 -4.69 -4.18
C TYR A 59 -13.51 -3.23 -4.25
N PHE A 60 -12.62 -2.24 -4.33
CA PHE A 60 -13.02 -0.83 -4.45
C PHE A 60 -13.52 -0.44 -5.84
N LYS A 61 -13.25 -1.25 -6.87
CA LYS A 61 -13.91 -1.12 -8.17
C LYS A 61 -15.41 -1.42 -8.05
N GLN A 62 -15.78 -2.44 -7.27
CA GLN A 62 -17.18 -2.81 -7.02
C GLN A 62 -17.82 -1.94 -5.93
N ASN A 63 -17.05 -1.53 -4.93
CA ASN A 63 -17.50 -0.74 -3.77
C ASN A 63 -16.75 0.60 -3.71
N PRO A 64 -17.11 1.59 -4.55
CA PRO A 64 -16.44 2.88 -4.55
C PRO A 64 -16.72 3.65 -3.25
N ILE A 65 -15.67 4.12 -2.58
CA ILE A 65 -15.81 4.91 -1.33
C ILE A 65 -16.15 6.37 -1.63
N GLY A 66 -15.58 6.93 -2.70
CA GLY A 66 -15.68 8.36 -3.02
C GLY A 66 -15.27 8.67 -4.45
N LYS A 67 -14.84 9.91 -4.69
CA LYS A 67 -14.54 10.44 -6.04
C LYS A 67 -13.31 9.80 -6.69
N TYR A 68 -12.31 9.40 -5.91
CA TYR A 68 -11.09 8.82 -6.44
C TYR A 68 -11.32 7.35 -6.77
N LYS A 69 -11.02 6.98 -8.01
CA LYS A 69 -11.22 5.64 -8.56
C LYS A 69 -10.22 4.64 -7.99
N TRP A 70 -10.58 3.36 -8.05
CA TRP A 70 -9.82 2.23 -7.53
C TRP A 70 -8.36 2.14 -8.01
N TYR A 71 -8.05 2.54 -9.24
CA TYR A 71 -6.68 2.49 -9.77
C TYR A 71 -5.71 3.40 -9.01
N TRP A 72 -6.21 4.42 -8.31
CA TRP A 72 -5.37 5.25 -7.44
C TRP A 72 -4.78 4.46 -6.27
N LEU A 73 -5.46 3.42 -5.77
CA LEU A 73 -4.89 2.54 -4.75
C LEU A 73 -3.66 1.81 -5.27
N ILE A 74 -3.68 1.36 -6.54
CA ILE A 74 -2.56 0.67 -7.18
C ILE A 74 -1.39 1.65 -7.32
N ILE A 75 -1.65 2.84 -7.89
CA ILE A 75 -0.61 3.87 -8.06
C ILE A 75 0.04 4.22 -6.72
N LEU A 76 -0.77 4.49 -5.68
CA LEU A 76 -0.26 4.81 -4.34
C LEU A 76 0.52 3.65 -3.70
N SER A 77 0.10 2.41 -3.93
CA SER A 77 0.80 1.21 -3.43
C SER A 77 2.14 0.99 -4.12
N ILE A 78 2.27 1.33 -5.41
CA ILE A 78 3.55 1.23 -6.14
C ILE A 78 4.53 2.32 -5.70
N PHE A 79 4.04 3.54 -5.48
CA PHE A 79 4.89 4.64 -4.98
C PHE A 79 5.27 4.51 -3.51
N GLY A 80 4.62 3.60 -2.78
CA GLY A 80 4.83 3.43 -1.36
C GLY A 80 4.64 1.98 -0.93
N SER A 81 3.89 1.80 0.14
CA SER A 81 3.48 0.49 0.65
C SER A 81 1.96 0.41 0.74
N LEU A 82 1.40 -0.80 0.83
CA LEU A 82 -0.04 -0.96 1.12
C LEU A 82 -0.45 -0.28 2.44
N LEU A 83 0.43 -0.28 3.44
CA LEU A 83 0.21 0.39 4.72
C LEU A 83 0.12 1.91 4.58
N PHE A 84 0.82 2.50 3.61
CA PHE A 84 0.62 3.89 3.23
C PHE A 84 -0.65 4.08 2.40
N ALA A 85 -0.77 3.30 1.33
CA ALA A 85 -1.73 3.52 0.26
C ALA A 85 -3.18 3.37 0.73
N LEU A 86 -3.50 2.33 1.50
CA LEU A 86 -4.87 2.07 1.96
C LEU A 86 -5.44 3.18 2.85
N PRO A 87 -4.81 3.55 3.97
CA PRO A 87 -5.35 4.60 4.82
C PRO A 87 -5.34 5.97 4.13
N PHE A 88 -4.33 6.25 3.30
CA PHE A 88 -4.28 7.50 2.53
C PHE A 88 -5.40 7.56 1.47
N TYR A 89 -5.62 6.49 0.72
CA TYR A 89 -6.70 6.37 -0.26
C TYR A 89 -8.07 6.52 0.39
N TYR A 90 -8.27 5.89 1.55
CA TYR A 90 -9.52 6.00 2.30
C TYR A 90 -9.73 7.43 2.83
N TRP A 91 -8.69 8.04 3.39
CA TRP A 91 -8.73 9.42 3.86
C TRP A 91 -9.03 10.42 2.73
N LEU A 92 -8.40 10.26 1.56
CA LEU A 92 -8.65 11.10 0.38
C LEU A 92 -10.12 11.05 -0.07
N ASN A 93 -10.70 9.85 -0.11
CA ASN A 93 -12.09 9.65 -0.54
C ASN A 93 -13.12 10.14 0.46
N THR A 94 -12.78 10.17 1.75
CA THR A 94 -13.71 10.55 2.83
C THR A 94 -13.52 11.99 3.31
N ARG A 95 -12.54 12.75 2.78
CA ARG A 95 -12.25 14.14 3.19
C ARG A 95 -13.30 15.16 2.73
N LYS A 96 -14.15 14.82 1.75
CA LYS A 96 -15.11 15.72 1.09
C LYS A 96 -16.59 15.26 1.17
N GLN A 97 -16.87 14.19 1.93
CA GLN A 97 -18.22 13.87 2.42
C GLN A 97 -18.38 14.48 3.81
#